data_AF-Q0IVJ6-F1
#
_entry.id   AF-Q0IVJ6-F1
#
_cell.length_a   1.000
_cell.length_b   1.000
_cell.length_c   1.000
_cell.angle_alpha   90.00
_cell.angle_beta   90.00
_cell.angle_gamma   90.00
#
_symmetry.space_group_name_H-M   'P 1'
#
loop_
_entity.id
_entity.type
_entity.pdbx_description
1 polymer ?
#
loop_
_entity_poly.entity_id
_entity_poly.type
_entity_poly.pdbx_seq_one_letter_code
_entity_poly.pdbx_strand_id
1 'polypeptide(L)'
;MDDIKSINNCEGFGHSGKANGRLQTHDPSSVVCFHPSKFSKIEDDVQKTSSQNKHAKKMVLDKGAQDVMVSDSTASDYDSMDAGSSWSLSDGDDVESFSDAEIFRYCLDGTHERSKFLRAAAPSVNEDDLIKLANQVSLYSGCTHHRNQILISKQLLQEGADIWSIISKNNERALWSSAVPEMKAKFLEIVHPSNRGLSEQDFEVLRGIAGCGDDIGRDEFDKLWSWLYPVAIALSKDKINRLWDFTAHRWIEGLITLQETENALRSSRDRLMKPGTFVLRFPTTRSWPHPDAGSLVVTYVGSDNSIHHRLLSLDVSDAKSGNLEDLLLKEPELSQLGRVDRLPSSMQS
;
A
#
# COMPACT_ATOMS: atom_id res chain seq x y z
N MET A 1 -54.73 -19.83 -1.48
CA MET A 1 -54.43 -21.24 -1.17
C MET A 1 -53.36 -21.22 -0.09
N ASP A 2 -53.87 -21.34 1.13
CA ASP A 2 -53.33 -21.96 2.34
C ASP A 2 -51.98 -21.52 2.92
N ASP A 3 -52.13 -20.72 4.00
CA ASP A 3 -51.36 -20.82 5.24
C ASP A 3 -51.32 -22.26 5.79
N ILE A 4 -50.27 -22.61 6.55
CA ILE A 4 -50.39 -23.25 7.89
C ILE A 4 -49.02 -23.24 8.61
N LYS A 5 -49.10 -22.81 9.87
CA LYS A 5 -48.07 -22.76 10.93
C LYS A 5 -47.76 -24.15 11.52
N SER A 6 -46.82 -24.16 12.49
CA SER A 6 -46.83 -24.96 13.74
C SER A 6 -46.13 -26.33 13.68
N ILE A 7 -45.40 -26.86 14.67
CA ILE A 7 -45.24 -26.60 16.12
C ILE A 7 -43.99 -27.36 16.66
N ASN A 8 -43.33 -26.74 17.65
CA ASN A 8 -42.59 -27.18 18.85
C ASN A 8 -42.08 -28.62 19.14
N ASN A 9 -41.03 -28.59 19.99
CA ASN A 9 -40.73 -29.43 21.18
C ASN A 9 -40.14 -30.82 20.95
N CYS A 10 -39.36 -31.43 21.85
CA CYS A 10 -38.48 -31.07 22.97
C CYS A 10 -37.95 -32.43 23.49
N GLU A 11 -36.81 -32.44 24.20
CA GLU A 11 -36.30 -33.54 25.06
C GLU A 11 -35.81 -34.82 24.34
N GLY A 12 -34.68 -35.44 24.65
CA GLY A 12 -33.80 -35.37 25.82
C GLY A 12 -33.48 -36.79 26.28
N PHE A 13 -32.22 -37.23 26.20
CA PHE A 13 -31.71 -38.33 27.03
C PHE A 13 -30.21 -38.12 27.24
N GLY A 14 -29.85 -37.75 28.47
CA GLY A 14 -28.46 -37.70 28.91
C GLY A 14 -27.98 -39.06 29.41
N HIS A 15 -26.65 -39.23 29.46
CA HIS A 15 -26.02 -40.06 30.48
C HIS A 15 -24.68 -39.45 30.92
N SER A 16 -24.48 -39.55 32.22
CA SER A 16 -23.53 -38.84 33.07
C SER A 16 -22.11 -39.39 33.00
N GLY A 17 -21.13 -38.51 33.22
CA GLY A 17 -19.80 -38.88 33.69
C GLY A 17 -19.12 -37.68 34.34
N LYS A 18 -19.23 -37.57 35.67
CA LYS A 18 -18.46 -36.60 36.48
C LYS A 18 -17.01 -37.05 36.56
N ALA A 19 -16.07 -36.15 36.27
CA ALA A 19 -14.74 -36.18 36.85
C ALA A 19 -14.30 -34.74 37.18
N ASN A 20 -13.98 -34.55 38.45
CA ASN A 20 -13.63 -33.29 39.08
C ASN A 20 -12.14 -33.02 38.83
N GLY A 21 -11.80 -31.90 38.19
CA GLY A 21 -10.42 -31.51 37.92
C GLY A 21 -10.30 -29.99 37.94
N ARG A 22 -10.03 -29.45 39.13
CA ARG A 22 -9.71 -28.03 39.35
C ARG A 22 -8.36 -27.73 38.70
N LEU A 23 -8.34 -26.95 37.63
CA LEU A 23 -7.13 -26.28 37.14
C LEU A 23 -7.45 -24.85 36.69
N GLN A 24 -6.48 -24.00 37.00
CA GLN A 24 -6.51 -22.55 37.05
C GLN A 24 -6.99 -21.90 35.74
N THR A 25 -7.89 -20.94 35.89
CA THR A 25 -8.18 -19.91 34.89
C THR A 25 -6.94 -19.05 34.69
N HIS A 26 -6.20 -19.30 33.62
CA HIS A 26 -5.30 -18.31 33.03
C HIS A 26 -5.97 -17.81 31.75
N ASP A 27 -6.54 -16.61 31.83
CA ASP A 27 -6.85 -15.80 30.66
C ASP A 27 -5.53 -15.44 29.96
N PRO A 28 -5.31 -15.81 28.69
CA PRO A 28 -4.33 -15.14 27.87
C PRO A 28 -4.98 -13.89 27.29
N SER A 29 -4.68 -12.75 27.90
CA SER A 29 -4.86 -11.43 27.29
C SER A 29 -4.31 -11.45 25.86
N SER A 30 -5.19 -11.33 24.85
CA SER A 30 -4.80 -11.12 23.46
C SER A 30 -4.37 -9.66 23.31
N VAL A 31 -3.12 -9.39 23.66
CA VAL A 31 -2.45 -8.12 23.39
C VAL A 31 -2.22 -8.05 21.88
N VAL A 32 -2.70 -6.98 21.26
CA VAL A 32 -2.29 -6.61 19.91
C VAL A 32 -0.76 -6.45 19.94
N CYS A 33 -0.05 -7.34 19.27
CA CYS A 33 1.41 -7.28 19.22
C CYS A 33 1.83 -6.16 18.27
N PHE A 34 2.01 -4.96 18.82
CA PHE A 34 2.70 -3.87 18.14
C PHE A 34 4.19 -4.15 18.15
N HIS A 35 4.74 -4.57 17.02
CA HIS A 35 6.17 -4.60 16.84
C HIS A 35 6.69 -3.16 16.64
N PRO A 36 7.62 -2.66 17.48
CA PRO A 36 8.36 -1.46 17.14
C PRO A 36 9.22 -1.77 15.91
N SER A 37 8.87 -1.18 14.77
CA SER A 37 9.74 -1.19 13.59
C SER A 37 11.08 -0.57 13.98
N LYS A 38 12.15 -1.36 13.96
CA LYS A 38 13.53 -0.88 14.13
C LYS A 38 14.08 -0.26 12.84
N PHE A 39 13.30 0.61 12.21
CA PHE A 39 13.77 1.54 11.18
C PHE A 39 13.00 2.85 11.34
N SER A 40 13.49 3.69 12.25
CA SER A 40 13.14 5.11 12.29
C SER A 40 14.39 5.92 11.95
N LYS A 41 14.19 6.99 11.16
CA LYS A 41 15.16 7.87 10.49
C LYS A 41 15.69 7.40 9.14
N ILE A 42 14.92 7.64 8.08
CA ILE A 42 15.40 8.31 6.86
C ILE A 42 14.19 9.07 6.25
N GLU A 43 13.86 10.26 6.74
CA GLU A 43 13.10 11.23 5.94
C GLU A 43 13.25 12.69 6.43
N ASP A 44 14.28 13.00 7.24
CA ASP A 44 14.38 14.28 7.97
C ASP A 44 15.63 15.12 7.68
N ASP A 45 16.45 14.82 6.66
CA ASP A 45 17.68 15.59 6.43
C ASP A 45 17.88 16.03 4.97
N VAL A 46 16.90 16.78 4.46
CA VAL A 46 17.12 17.70 3.34
C VAL A 46 16.38 19.00 3.64
N GLN A 47 16.94 19.84 4.53
CA GLN A 47 16.88 21.31 4.49
C GLN A 47 17.27 21.92 5.85
N LYS A 48 18.58 22.06 6.09
CA LYS A 48 19.09 23.18 6.90
C LYS A 48 20.60 23.32 6.72
N THR A 49 21.03 24.33 5.98
CA THR A 49 22.22 25.12 6.32
C THR A 49 22.38 26.28 5.34
N SER A 50 22.12 27.50 5.81
CA SER A 50 22.82 28.70 5.35
C SER A 50 22.73 29.74 6.44
N SER A 51 23.85 30.05 7.09
CA SER A 51 24.23 31.40 7.53
C SER A 51 25.64 31.42 8.11
N GLN A 52 26.54 32.03 7.33
CA GLN A 52 27.66 32.91 7.70
C GLN A 52 28.69 32.45 8.76
N ASN A 53 29.97 32.36 8.34
CA ASN A 53 30.97 33.33 8.79
C ASN A 53 32.25 33.39 7.94
N LYS A 54 32.89 34.56 7.97
CA LYS A 54 33.94 35.11 7.09
C LYS A 54 35.38 34.88 7.61
N HIS A 55 36.33 35.15 6.68
CA HIS A 55 37.77 35.49 6.82
C HIS A 55 38.79 34.33 6.77
N ALA A 56 39.97 34.42 6.14
CA ALA A 56 40.60 35.40 5.24
C ALA A 56 41.99 34.86 4.75
N LYS A 57 42.45 35.34 3.57
CA LYS A 57 43.88 35.52 3.14
C LYS A 57 44.70 34.23 2.81
N LYS A 58 45.57 34.12 1.78
CA LYS A 58 46.22 35.08 0.85
C LYS A 58 47.05 34.31 -0.24
N MET A 59 47.02 34.82 -1.50
CA MET A 59 47.98 34.83 -2.67
C MET A 59 48.85 33.60 -3.01
N VAL A 60 49.07 33.20 -4.28
CA VAL A 60 49.82 33.85 -5.42
C VAL A 60 49.43 33.14 -6.75
N LEU A 61 48.88 33.81 -7.80
CA LEU A 61 49.48 34.35 -9.07
C LEU A 61 50.10 33.28 -10.01
N ASP A 62 49.90 33.14 -11.34
CA ASP A 62 49.15 33.83 -12.42
C ASP A 62 49.25 33.01 -13.76
N LYS A 63 48.42 33.39 -14.76
CA LYS A 63 48.33 33.05 -16.20
C LYS A 63 47.44 31.86 -16.57
N GLY A 64 46.35 31.96 -17.35
CA GLY A 64 45.71 33.07 -18.08
C GLY A 64 45.06 32.53 -19.36
N ALA A 65 43.72 32.64 -19.51
CA ALA A 65 42.94 32.90 -20.73
C ALA A 65 41.44 32.61 -20.53
N GLN A 66 40.60 33.54 -21.01
CA GLN A 66 39.13 33.61 -21.07
C GLN A 66 38.51 32.43 -21.88
N ASP A 67 37.26 31.95 -21.72
CA ASP A 67 35.95 32.63 -21.64
C ASP A 67 34.81 31.72 -21.07
N VAL A 68 33.84 32.36 -20.42
CA VAL A 68 32.36 32.14 -20.32
C VAL A 68 31.73 30.77 -19.94
N MET A 69 30.85 30.86 -18.93
CA MET A 69 29.97 29.88 -18.25
C MET A 69 29.09 28.96 -19.12
N VAL A 70 28.83 27.73 -18.63
CA VAL A 70 27.54 27.20 -18.11
C VAL A 70 27.79 25.85 -17.38
N SER A 71 27.05 25.64 -16.28
CA SER A 71 27.19 24.69 -15.16
C SER A 71 27.33 23.17 -15.42
N ASP A 72 28.14 22.58 -14.53
CA ASP A 72 28.04 21.31 -13.74
C ASP A 72 27.50 20.06 -14.46
N SER A 73 28.35 19.14 -14.94
CA SER A 73 29.25 18.22 -14.19
C SER A 73 28.53 17.29 -13.21
N THR A 74 28.02 16.22 -13.80
CA THR A 74 28.03 14.83 -13.33
C THR A 74 29.01 14.53 -12.18
N ALA A 75 28.47 13.93 -11.11
CA ALA A 75 29.21 13.07 -10.19
C ALA A 75 28.34 11.84 -9.89
N SER A 76 28.42 10.88 -10.81
CA SER A 76 28.18 9.47 -10.55
C SER A 76 29.33 8.93 -9.72
N ASP A 77 29.06 8.22 -8.63
CA ASP A 77 29.92 7.15 -8.08
C ASP A 77 29.18 6.42 -6.96
N TYR A 78 28.73 5.20 -7.25
CA TYR A 78 28.89 4.03 -6.37
C TYR A 78 28.39 2.75 -7.07
N ASP A 79 29.37 1.98 -7.52
CA ASP A 79 29.47 0.53 -7.74
C ASP A 79 28.26 -0.24 -8.28
N SER A 80 28.24 -0.27 -9.62
CA SER A 80 27.70 -1.36 -10.43
C SER A 80 28.41 -2.69 -10.08
N MET A 81 27.68 -3.59 -9.43
CA MET A 81 27.89 -5.04 -9.57
C MET A 81 26.87 -5.54 -10.60
N ASP A 82 27.16 -5.29 -11.87
CA ASP A 82 26.43 -5.87 -13.00
C ASP A 82 26.78 -7.36 -13.11
N ALA A 83 26.24 -8.16 -12.19
CA ALA A 83 26.02 -9.57 -12.43
C ALA A 83 24.65 -9.67 -13.10
N GLY A 84 24.63 -9.52 -14.43
CA GLY A 84 23.47 -9.78 -15.25
C GLY A 84 23.00 -11.23 -15.09
N SER A 85 22.24 -11.52 -14.04
CA SER A 85 21.55 -12.80 -13.90
C SER A 85 20.23 -12.66 -14.64
N SER A 86 20.24 -13.09 -15.90
CA SER A 86 19.00 -13.43 -16.59
C SER A 86 18.28 -14.47 -15.75
N TRP A 87 16.99 -14.27 -15.50
CA TRP A 87 16.13 -15.30 -14.91
C TRP A 87 15.96 -16.38 -15.99
N SER A 88 16.88 -17.35 -16.03
CA SER A 88 16.79 -18.48 -16.93
C SER A 88 15.76 -19.46 -16.39
N LEU A 89 14.54 -19.42 -16.92
CA LEU A 89 13.67 -20.60 -16.91
C LEU A 89 14.43 -21.69 -17.67
N SER A 90 14.81 -22.78 -16.99
CA SER A 90 15.47 -23.89 -17.67
C SER A 90 14.43 -24.69 -18.44
N ASP A 91 14.60 -24.80 -19.76
CA ASP A 91 13.93 -25.82 -20.58
C ASP A 91 14.41 -27.21 -20.13
N GLY A 92 13.67 -27.82 -19.21
CA GLY A 92 13.96 -29.14 -18.65
C GLY A 92 12.68 -29.79 -18.16
N ASP A 93 12.32 -30.89 -18.82
CA ASP A 93 11.17 -31.75 -18.55
C ASP A 93 11.33 -32.44 -17.17
N ASP A 94 11.08 -31.72 -16.08
CA ASP A 94 10.88 -32.23 -14.71
C ASP A 94 10.30 -31.13 -13.80
N VAL A 95 9.00 -31.25 -13.47
CA VAL A 95 8.21 -30.51 -12.46
C VAL A 95 8.73 -29.10 -12.08
N GLU A 96 8.31 -28.12 -12.87
CA GLU A 96 8.67 -26.70 -12.81
C GLU A 96 8.23 -26.03 -11.48
N SER A 97 9.00 -26.27 -10.43
CA SER A 97 8.86 -25.63 -9.12
C SER A 97 10.04 -24.68 -8.89
N PHE A 98 9.78 -23.53 -8.28
CA PHE A 98 10.81 -22.54 -7.99
C PHE A 98 11.92 -23.14 -7.13
N SER A 99 13.17 -22.94 -7.54
CA SER A 99 14.33 -23.42 -6.80
C SER A 99 14.52 -22.64 -5.50
N ASP A 100 15.14 -23.28 -4.50
CA ASP A 100 15.50 -22.60 -3.24
C ASP A 100 16.32 -21.33 -3.49
N ALA A 101 17.21 -21.35 -4.49
CA ALA A 101 18.02 -20.21 -4.87
C ALA A 101 17.17 -19.01 -5.35
N GLU A 102 16.13 -19.26 -6.14
CA GLU A 102 15.21 -18.21 -6.60
C GLU A 102 14.37 -17.64 -5.45
N ILE A 103 13.93 -18.51 -4.53
CA ILE A 103 13.18 -18.11 -3.35
C ILE A 103 14.04 -17.22 -2.44
N PHE A 104 15.27 -17.66 -2.14
CA PHE A 104 16.21 -16.88 -1.33
C PHE A 104 16.56 -15.56 -2.01
N ARG A 105 16.79 -15.56 -3.33
CA ARG A 105 17.04 -14.34 -4.10
C ARG A 105 15.86 -13.38 -3.98
N TYR A 106 14.62 -13.85 -4.18
CA TYR A 106 13.43 -13.02 -4.02
C TYR A 106 13.34 -12.39 -2.62
N CYS A 107 13.65 -13.15 -1.57
CA CYS A 107 13.64 -12.65 -0.19
C CYS A 107 14.67 -11.52 0.04
N LEU A 108 15.84 -11.59 -0.59
CA LEU A 108 16.91 -10.61 -0.43
C LEU A 108 16.82 -9.42 -1.40
N ASP A 109 16.12 -9.61 -2.52
CA ASP A 109 16.04 -8.63 -3.60
C ASP A 109 15.30 -7.34 -3.22
N GLY A 110 15.67 -6.25 -3.89
CA GLY A 110 14.93 -5.00 -3.85
C GLY A 110 13.60 -5.08 -4.61
N THR A 111 12.73 -4.09 -4.39
CA THR A 111 11.41 -4.02 -5.06
C THR A 111 11.50 -4.08 -6.59
N HIS A 112 12.55 -3.49 -7.18
CA HIS A 112 12.77 -3.52 -8.64
C HIS A 112 13.01 -4.94 -9.16
N GLU A 113 13.97 -5.66 -8.58
CA GLU A 113 14.30 -7.04 -8.98
C GLU A 113 13.12 -8.00 -8.75
N ARG A 114 12.41 -7.85 -7.61
CA ARG A 114 11.17 -8.59 -7.37
C ARG A 114 10.10 -8.34 -8.44
N SER A 115 9.98 -7.09 -8.92
CA SER A 115 9.01 -6.74 -9.97
C SER A 115 9.40 -7.40 -11.29
N LYS A 116 10.69 -7.33 -11.66
CA LYS A 116 11.24 -7.96 -12.86
C LYS A 116 11.00 -9.48 -12.85
N PHE A 117 11.29 -10.12 -11.73
CA PHE A 117 11.02 -11.55 -11.55
C PHE A 117 9.54 -11.89 -11.73
N LEU A 118 8.64 -11.23 -11.00
CA LEU A 118 7.22 -11.56 -11.05
C LEU A 118 6.61 -11.26 -12.42
N ARG A 119 7.07 -10.21 -13.11
CA ARG A 119 6.63 -9.92 -14.49
C ARG A 119 7.04 -11.01 -15.47
N ALA A 120 8.19 -11.64 -15.26
CA ALA A 120 8.66 -12.74 -16.09
C ALA A 120 7.96 -14.07 -15.75
N ALA A 121 7.81 -14.38 -14.46
CA ALA A 121 7.36 -15.71 -14.02
C ALA A 121 5.83 -15.85 -13.86
N ALA A 122 5.15 -14.82 -13.32
CA ALA A 122 3.73 -14.96 -12.95
C ALA A 122 2.77 -15.26 -14.12
N PRO A 123 2.98 -14.74 -15.35
CA PRO A 123 2.09 -15.05 -16.46
C PRO A 123 2.09 -16.52 -16.90
N SER A 124 3.24 -17.19 -16.81
CA SER A 124 3.42 -18.59 -17.27
C SER A 124 3.17 -19.61 -16.17
N VAL A 125 3.50 -19.28 -14.92
CA VAL A 125 3.39 -20.23 -13.80
C VAL A 125 1.93 -20.54 -13.46
N ASN A 126 1.64 -21.78 -13.06
CA ASN A 126 0.30 -22.14 -12.57
C ASN A 126 0.04 -21.58 -11.16
N GLU A 127 -1.23 -21.55 -10.76
CA GLU A 127 -1.65 -20.94 -9.48
C GLU A 127 -1.08 -21.67 -8.26
N ASP A 128 -1.01 -23.00 -8.31
CA ASP A 128 -0.52 -23.82 -7.19
C ASP A 128 0.97 -23.55 -6.91
N ASP A 129 1.77 -23.41 -7.96
CA ASP A 129 3.20 -23.11 -7.83
C ASP A 129 3.45 -21.66 -7.41
N LEU A 130 2.59 -20.72 -7.83
CA LEU A 130 2.60 -19.35 -7.31
C LEU A 130 2.27 -19.31 -5.80
N ILE A 131 1.30 -20.12 -5.35
CA ILE A 131 0.97 -20.28 -3.94
C ILE A 131 2.14 -20.89 -3.16
N LYS A 132 2.81 -21.92 -3.69
CA LYS A 132 4.00 -22.52 -3.06
C LYS A 132 5.12 -21.49 -2.89
N LEU A 133 5.45 -20.75 -3.95
CA LEU A 133 6.42 -19.66 -3.90
C LEU A 133 6.04 -18.64 -2.82
N ALA A 134 4.79 -18.17 -2.83
CA ALA A 134 4.31 -17.18 -1.87
C ALA A 134 4.44 -17.67 -0.43
N ASN A 135 4.11 -18.93 -0.16
CA ASN A 135 4.24 -19.54 1.17
C ASN A 135 5.70 -19.70 1.60
N GLN A 136 6.59 -20.13 0.71
CA GLN A 136 8.02 -20.27 1.01
C GLN A 136 8.69 -18.92 1.23
N VAL A 137 8.42 -17.92 0.38
CA VAL A 137 8.90 -16.55 0.58
C VAL A 137 8.38 -15.99 1.91
N SER A 138 7.10 -16.22 2.25
CA SER A 138 6.55 -15.80 3.54
C SER A 138 7.28 -16.44 4.72
N LEU A 139 7.62 -17.73 4.61
CA LEU A 139 8.34 -18.47 5.62
C LEU A 139 9.76 -17.92 5.82
N TYR A 140 10.51 -17.72 4.74
CA TYR A 140 11.90 -17.28 4.80
C TYR A 140 12.07 -15.79 5.10
N SER A 141 11.16 -14.94 4.63
CA SER A 141 11.16 -13.51 4.96
C SER A 141 10.56 -13.21 6.35
N GLY A 142 9.82 -14.15 6.93
CA GLY A 142 9.05 -13.94 8.15
C GLY A 142 7.90 -12.93 8.00
N CYS A 143 7.46 -12.64 6.76
CA CYS A 143 6.47 -11.61 6.49
C CYS A 143 5.40 -12.06 5.47
N THR A 144 4.15 -12.08 5.91
CA THR A 144 2.96 -12.41 5.11
C THR A 144 2.67 -11.38 4.01
N HIS A 145 3.20 -10.16 4.12
CA HIS A 145 3.00 -9.13 3.11
C HIS A 145 3.59 -9.52 1.76
N HIS A 146 4.78 -10.14 1.73
CA HIS A 146 5.36 -10.66 0.49
C HIS A 146 4.48 -11.72 -0.16
N ARG A 147 3.89 -12.61 0.65
CA ARG A 147 2.94 -13.63 0.19
C ARG A 147 1.82 -12.98 -0.61
N ASN A 148 1.20 -11.93 -0.05
CA ASN A 148 0.08 -11.26 -0.70
C ASN A 148 0.50 -10.61 -2.03
N GLN A 149 1.67 -9.97 -2.10
CA GLN A 149 2.15 -9.35 -3.34
C GLN A 149 2.44 -10.37 -4.45
N ILE A 150 2.90 -11.57 -4.09
CA ILE A 150 3.11 -12.68 -5.03
C ILE A 150 1.77 -13.22 -5.49
N LEU A 151 0.82 -13.49 -4.59
CA LEU A 151 -0.47 -14.07 -4.95
C LEU A 151 -1.28 -13.18 -5.91
N ILE A 152 -1.21 -11.86 -5.76
CA ILE A 152 -1.95 -10.96 -6.65
C ILE A 152 -1.24 -10.73 -7.99
N SER A 153 0.01 -11.17 -8.19
CA SER A 153 0.83 -10.73 -9.33
C SER A 153 0.26 -11.17 -10.66
N LYS A 154 -0.23 -12.41 -10.76
CA LYS A 154 -0.75 -12.94 -12.01
C LYS A 154 -1.98 -12.17 -12.48
N GLN A 155 -2.95 -11.98 -11.58
CA GLN A 155 -4.18 -11.26 -11.88
C GLN A 155 -3.92 -9.76 -12.11
N LEU A 156 -3.01 -9.14 -11.32
CA LEU A 156 -2.58 -7.75 -11.53
C LEU A 156 -2.06 -7.53 -12.95
N LEU A 157 -1.17 -8.41 -13.43
CA LEU A 157 -0.56 -8.28 -14.75
C LEU A 157 -1.57 -8.52 -15.88
N GLN A 158 -2.41 -9.56 -15.73
CA GLN A 158 -3.43 -9.90 -16.72
C GLN A 158 -4.47 -8.78 -16.85
N GLU A 159 -5.09 -8.37 -15.74
CA GLU A 159 -6.11 -7.32 -15.77
C GLU A 159 -5.53 -5.97 -16.15
N GLY A 160 -4.27 -5.69 -15.79
CA GLY A 160 -3.57 -4.49 -16.23
C GLY A 160 -3.37 -4.46 -17.75
N ALA A 161 -2.98 -5.60 -18.34
CA ALA A 161 -2.84 -5.70 -19.79
C ALA A 161 -4.19 -5.54 -20.51
N ASP A 162 -5.25 -6.16 -19.99
CA ASP A 162 -6.60 -6.09 -20.56
C ASP A 162 -7.15 -4.66 -20.52
N ILE A 163 -7.04 -3.98 -19.38
CA ILE A 163 -7.49 -2.60 -19.21
C ILE A 163 -6.66 -1.65 -20.08
N TRP A 164 -5.34 -1.84 -20.15
CA TRP A 164 -4.51 -1.04 -21.04
C TRP A 164 -4.94 -1.21 -22.51
N SER A 165 -5.25 -2.44 -22.95
CA SER A 165 -5.72 -2.69 -24.31
C SER A 165 -7.02 -1.94 -24.63
N ILE A 166 -7.94 -1.87 -23.66
CA ILE A 166 -9.22 -1.14 -23.80
C ILE A 166 -8.97 0.38 -23.88
N ILE A 167 -8.18 0.90 -22.94
CA ILE A 167 -7.89 2.34 -22.84
C ILE A 167 -7.12 2.85 -24.06
N SER A 168 -6.07 2.13 -24.44
CA SER A 168 -5.16 2.53 -25.52
C SER A 168 -5.75 2.30 -26.92
N LYS A 169 -6.70 1.37 -27.07
CA LYS A 169 -7.20 0.93 -28.38
C LYS A 169 -6.05 0.56 -29.33
N ASN A 170 -5.04 -0.11 -28.79
CA ASN A 170 -3.79 -0.50 -29.47
C ASN A 170 -2.87 0.67 -29.88
N ASN A 171 -3.04 1.86 -29.32
CA ASN A 171 -2.10 2.97 -29.50
C ASN A 171 -1.03 2.97 -28.39
N GLU A 172 0.04 3.74 -28.60
CA GLU A 172 1.10 3.92 -27.59
C GLU A 172 0.64 4.80 -26.41
N ARG A 173 -0.32 5.70 -26.66
CA ARG A 173 -0.86 6.63 -25.67
C ARG A 173 -2.39 6.71 -25.75
N ALA A 174 -3.01 7.12 -24.66
CA ALA A 174 -4.45 7.38 -24.57
C ALA A 174 -4.72 8.70 -23.84
N LEU A 175 -5.83 9.37 -24.19
CA LEU A 175 -6.31 10.53 -23.45
C LEU A 175 -6.73 10.11 -22.03
N TRP A 176 -6.26 10.83 -21.02
CA TRP A 176 -6.61 10.60 -19.61
C TRP A 176 -8.13 10.62 -19.39
N SER A 177 -8.82 11.58 -20.00
CA SER A 177 -10.28 11.70 -19.94
C SER A 177 -11.02 10.48 -20.48
N SER A 178 -10.40 9.76 -21.42
CA SER A 178 -10.94 8.51 -21.97
C SER A 178 -10.55 7.28 -21.14
N ALA A 179 -9.43 7.34 -20.41
CA ALA A 179 -8.96 6.28 -19.53
C ALA A 179 -9.75 6.19 -18.22
N VAL A 180 -10.15 7.34 -17.66
CA VAL A 180 -10.83 7.45 -16.35
C VAL A 180 -12.09 6.57 -16.23
N PRO A 181 -13.04 6.57 -17.19
CA PRO A 181 -14.24 5.74 -17.09
C PRO A 181 -13.94 4.25 -16.99
N GLU A 182 -12.99 3.74 -17.79
CA GLU A 182 -12.60 2.33 -17.81
C GLU A 182 -11.93 1.92 -16.50
N MET A 183 -10.99 2.74 -16.00
CA MET A 183 -10.36 2.51 -14.70
C MET A 183 -11.38 2.54 -13.56
N LYS A 184 -12.37 3.44 -13.61
CA LYS A 184 -13.43 3.54 -12.61
C LYS A 184 -14.33 2.31 -12.60
N ALA A 185 -14.70 1.80 -13.78
CA ALA A 185 -15.49 0.60 -13.92
C ALA A 185 -14.73 -0.62 -13.34
N LYS A 186 -13.46 -0.79 -13.71
CA LYS A 186 -12.66 -1.90 -13.20
C LYS A 186 -12.39 -1.83 -11.70
N PHE A 187 -12.17 -0.63 -11.17
CA PHE A 187 -12.04 -0.44 -9.71
C PHE A 187 -13.28 -0.93 -8.96
N LEU A 188 -14.48 -0.57 -9.43
CA LEU A 188 -15.74 -1.03 -8.82
C LEU A 188 -15.93 -2.55 -8.91
N GLU A 189 -15.50 -3.15 -10.02
CA GLU A 189 -15.52 -4.62 -10.18
C GLU A 189 -14.66 -5.31 -9.11
N ILE A 190 -13.45 -4.79 -8.85
CA ILE A 190 -12.52 -5.37 -7.88
C ILE A 190 -12.99 -5.15 -6.44
N VAL A 191 -13.48 -3.95 -6.11
CA VAL A 191 -13.82 -3.51 -4.74
C VAL A 191 -15.17 -4.05 -4.22
N HIS A 192 -15.89 -4.82 -5.04
CA HIS A 192 -17.15 -5.48 -4.66
C HIS A 192 -17.07 -6.13 -3.26
N PRO A 193 -18.09 -5.97 -2.38
CA PRO A 193 -19.47 -5.52 -2.66
C PRO A 193 -19.73 -4.01 -2.54
N SER A 194 -18.73 -3.18 -2.28
CA SER A 194 -18.95 -1.73 -2.13
C SER A 194 -19.40 -1.09 -3.45
N ASN A 195 -20.35 -0.15 -3.36
CA ASN A 195 -20.80 0.65 -4.50
C ASN A 195 -20.08 2.01 -4.58
N ARG A 196 -19.19 2.30 -3.63
CA ARG A 196 -18.43 3.54 -3.61
C ARG A 196 -17.24 3.44 -4.56
N GLY A 197 -17.31 4.19 -5.66
CA GLY A 197 -16.20 4.34 -6.60
C GLY A 197 -15.26 5.50 -6.24
N LEU A 198 -14.31 5.74 -7.14
CA LEU A 198 -13.35 6.84 -7.06
C LEU A 198 -13.99 8.19 -7.45
N SER A 199 -13.64 9.24 -6.72
CA SER A 199 -14.00 10.64 -7.04
C SER A 199 -13.04 11.25 -8.07
N GLU A 200 -13.35 12.46 -8.57
CA GLU A 200 -12.45 13.20 -9.45
C GLU A 200 -11.11 13.53 -8.77
N GLN A 201 -11.14 13.90 -7.48
CA GLN A 201 -9.93 14.16 -6.70
C GLN A 201 -9.07 12.90 -6.52
N ASP A 202 -9.70 11.73 -6.38
CA ASP A 202 -8.96 10.47 -6.34
C ASP A 202 -8.20 10.23 -7.65
N PHE A 203 -8.80 10.59 -8.79
CA PHE A 203 -8.14 10.52 -10.08
C PHE A 203 -7.02 11.55 -10.24
N GLU A 204 -7.11 12.74 -9.63
CA GLU A 204 -5.97 13.67 -9.62
C GLU A 204 -4.77 13.12 -8.85
N VAL A 205 -5.01 12.40 -7.75
CA VAL A 205 -3.95 11.69 -7.04
C VAL A 205 -3.37 10.56 -7.90
N LEU A 206 -4.20 9.77 -8.57
CA LEU A 206 -3.74 8.71 -9.48
C LEU A 206 -2.95 9.27 -10.66
N ARG A 207 -3.36 10.41 -11.22
CA ARG A 207 -2.64 11.12 -12.27
C ARG A 207 -1.25 11.54 -11.79
N GLY A 208 -1.15 12.04 -10.56
CA GLY A 208 0.12 12.35 -9.91
C GLY A 208 1.02 11.14 -9.70
N ILE A 209 0.47 9.98 -9.34
CA ILE A 209 1.21 8.72 -9.20
C ILE A 209 1.72 8.21 -10.55
N ALA A 210 0.90 8.31 -11.60
CA ALA A 210 1.30 7.96 -12.96
C ALA A 210 2.41 8.88 -13.48
N GLY A 211 2.38 10.15 -13.06
CA GLY A 211 3.24 11.21 -13.60
C GLY A 211 2.81 11.65 -15.00
N CYS A 212 1.52 11.49 -15.35
CA CYS A 212 0.99 11.83 -16.66
C CYS A 212 0.26 13.18 -16.67
N GLY A 213 0.11 13.78 -17.85
CA GLY A 213 -0.66 15.01 -18.07
C GLY A 213 -2.07 14.69 -18.54
N ASP A 214 -2.42 15.21 -19.72
CA ASP A 214 -3.69 14.91 -20.39
C ASP A 214 -3.66 13.60 -21.19
N ASP A 215 -2.46 13.05 -21.43
CA ASP A 215 -2.25 11.76 -22.10
C ASP A 215 -1.42 10.81 -21.22
N ILE A 216 -1.80 9.53 -21.20
CA ILE A 216 -1.13 8.45 -20.47
C ILE A 216 -0.52 7.44 -21.46
N GLY A 217 0.75 7.09 -21.25
CA GLY A 217 1.44 6.01 -21.97
C GLY A 217 1.47 4.71 -21.15
N ARG A 218 2.05 3.66 -21.74
CA ARG A 218 2.10 2.33 -21.12
C ARG A 218 2.83 2.34 -19.77
N ASP A 219 3.99 3.01 -19.70
CA ASP A 219 4.82 3.05 -18.50
C ASP A 219 4.14 3.84 -17.37
N GLU A 220 3.49 4.96 -17.70
CA GLU A 220 2.72 5.75 -16.75
C GLU A 220 1.50 4.97 -16.24
N PHE A 221 0.82 4.22 -17.11
CA PHE A 221 -0.26 3.31 -16.72
C PHE A 221 0.24 2.18 -15.81
N ASP A 222 1.35 1.53 -16.15
CA ASP A 222 1.88 0.43 -15.33
C ASP A 222 2.29 0.92 -13.92
N LYS A 223 2.80 2.16 -13.78
CA LYS A 223 3.06 2.80 -12.48
C LYS A 223 1.78 3.02 -11.68
N LEU A 224 0.76 3.59 -12.31
CA LEU A 224 -0.55 3.82 -11.70
C LEU A 224 -1.18 2.50 -11.26
N TRP A 225 -1.22 1.51 -12.17
CA TRP A 225 -1.87 0.23 -11.94
C TRP A 225 -1.19 -0.58 -10.84
N SER A 226 0.16 -0.55 -10.81
CA SER A 226 0.94 -1.18 -9.73
C SER A 226 0.64 -0.57 -8.35
N TRP A 227 0.08 0.64 -8.28
CA TRP A 227 -0.39 1.24 -7.04
C TRP A 227 -1.89 0.98 -6.78
N LEU A 228 -2.73 1.21 -7.79
CA LEU A 228 -4.19 1.14 -7.66
C LEU A 228 -4.67 -0.29 -7.40
N TYR A 229 -4.08 -1.29 -8.06
CA TYR A 229 -4.55 -2.66 -7.98
C TYR A 229 -4.43 -3.27 -6.57
N PRO A 230 -3.28 -3.21 -5.89
CA PRO A 230 -3.19 -3.65 -4.49
C PRO A 230 -4.14 -2.89 -3.55
N VAL A 231 -4.38 -1.60 -3.79
CA VAL A 231 -5.34 -0.80 -3.02
C VAL A 231 -6.78 -1.30 -3.24
N ALA A 232 -7.16 -1.57 -4.49
CA ALA A 232 -8.48 -2.13 -4.80
C ALA A 232 -8.67 -3.52 -4.16
N ILE A 233 -7.66 -4.39 -4.20
CA ILE A 233 -7.68 -5.69 -3.51
C ILE A 233 -7.74 -5.55 -1.98
N ALA A 234 -7.11 -4.54 -1.41
CA ALA A 234 -7.24 -4.27 0.03
C ALA A 234 -8.67 -3.83 0.37
N LEU A 235 -9.26 -2.95 -0.45
CA LEU A 235 -10.61 -2.45 -0.29
C LEU A 235 -11.69 -3.52 -0.51
N SER A 236 -11.43 -4.60 -1.25
CA SER A 236 -12.39 -5.71 -1.42
C SER A 236 -12.51 -6.59 -0.17
N LYS A 237 -11.57 -6.48 0.78
CA LYS A 237 -11.60 -7.27 2.03
C LYS A 237 -12.62 -6.67 3.00
N ASP A 238 -13.54 -7.50 3.51
CA ASP A 238 -14.65 -7.11 4.40
C ASP A 238 -14.31 -6.03 5.45
N LYS A 239 -13.19 -6.20 6.17
CA LYS A 239 -12.78 -5.26 7.24
C LYS A 239 -12.47 -3.86 6.72
N ILE A 240 -11.79 -3.74 5.58
CA ILE A 240 -11.42 -2.45 4.99
C ILE A 240 -12.58 -1.91 4.15
N ASN A 241 -13.30 -2.81 3.46
CA ASN A 241 -14.47 -2.48 2.67
C ASN A 241 -15.51 -1.69 3.49
N ARG A 242 -15.77 -2.12 4.73
CA ARG A 242 -16.68 -1.40 5.64
C ARG A 242 -16.23 0.04 5.92
N LEU A 243 -14.93 0.26 6.15
CA LEU A 243 -14.39 1.61 6.36
C LEU A 243 -14.50 2.52 5.13
N TRP A 244 -14.49 1.90 3.94
CA TRP A 244 -14.62 2.57 2.65
C TRP A 244 -16.09 2.86 2.31
N ASP A 245 -16.98 1.87 2.43
CA ASP A 245 -18.37 1.94 1.97
C ASP A 245 -19.27 2.76 2.91
N PHE A 246 -18.91 2.91 4.19
CA PHE A 246 -19.77 3.54 5.19
C PHE A 246 -20.04 5.04 4.88
N THR A 247 -21.18 5.31 4.27
CA THR A 247 -21.55 6.65 3.76
C THR A 247 -21.93 7.64 4.86
N ALA A 248 -22.40 7.17 6.03
CA ALA A 248 -22.78 8.05 7.14
C ALA A 248 -21.55 8.64 7.86
N HIS A 249 -20.48 7.86 7.99
CA HIS A 249 -19.21 8.25 8.60
C HIS A 249 -18.05 7.65 7.81
N ARG A 250 -17.56 8.36 6.79
CA ARG A 250 -16.42 7.90 5.99
C ARG A 250 -15.18 7.78 6.86
N TRP A 251 -14.65 6.58 7.04
CA TRP A 251 -13.39 6.36 7.77
C TRP A 251 -12.18 6.54 6.86
N ILE A 252 -12.33 6.09 5.60
CA ILE A 252 -11.39 6.36 4.53
C ILE A 252 -12.01 7.43 3.62
N GLU A 253 -11.47 8.64 3.63
CA GLU A 253 -12.04 9.77 2.86
C GLU A 253 -11.84 9.63 1.35
N GLY A 254 -10.84 8.86 0.92
CA GLY A 254 -10.49 8.69 -0.49
C GLY A 254 -9.04 8.26 -0.62
N LEU A 255 -8.52 8.39 -1.83
CA LEU A 255 -7.09 8.25 -2.13
C LEU A 255 -6.40 9.58 -1.80
N ILE A 256 -6.00 9.80 -0.55
CA ILE A 256 -5.36 11.04 -0.08
C ILE A 256 -3.83 10.94 -0.05
N THR A 257 -3.18 12.05 -0.41
CA THR A 257 -1.73 12.22 -0.29
C THR A 257 -1.31 12.43 1.16
N LEU A 258 -0.03 12.23 1.44
CA LEU A 258 0.57 12.58 2.73
C LEU A 258 0.34 14.06 3.06
N GLN A 259 0.55 14.94 2.08
CA GLN A 259 0.41 16.38 2.24
C GLN A 259 -1.03 16.80 2.59
N GLU A 260 -2.03 16.29 1.87
CA GLU A 260 -3.46 16.52 2.21
C GLU A 260 -3.76 16.09 3.64
N THR A 261 -3.22 14.94 4.03
CA THR A 261 -3.45 14.35 5.35
C THR A 261 -2.84 15.20 6.46
N GLU A 262 -1.58 15.61 6.32
CA GLU A 262 -0.93 16.45 7.32
C GLU A 262 -1.58 17.83 7.42
N ASN A 263 -2.00 18.40 6.29
CA ASN A 263 -2.70 19.68 6.28
C ASN A 263 -4.05 19.58 7.00
N ALA A 264 -4.78 18.47 6.84
CA ALA A 264 -6.01 18.22 7.59
C ALA A 264 -5.80 18.10 9.10
N LEU A 265 -4.62 17.67 9.55
CA LEU A 265 -4.25 17.61 10.96
C LEU A 265 -3.67 18.92 11.51
N ARG A 266 -3.55 19.96 10.70
CA ARG A 266 -3.16 21.31 11.11
C ARG A 266 -4.42 22.18 11.27
N SER A 267 -4.64 22.72 12.47
CA SER A 267 -5.72 23.70 12.73
C SER A 267 -5.33 25.12 12.31
N SER A 268 -4.04 25.41 12.28
CA SER A 268 -3.45 26.60 11.66
C SER A 268 -2.00 26.29 11.25
N ARG A 269 -1.31 27.25 10.62
CA ARG A 269 0.08 27.06 10.13
C ARG A 269 1.02 26.50 11.19
N ASP A 270 0.83 26.91 12.45
CA ASP A 270 1.71 26.56 13.58
C ASP A 270 1.01 25.68 14.63
N ARG A 271 -0.26 25.31 14.43
CA ARG A 271 -1.05 24.61 15.43
C ARG A 271 -1.64 23.33 14.86
N LEU A 272 -1.39 22.21 15.53
CA LEU A 272 -2.02 20.94 15.21
C LEU A 272 -3.46 20.87 15.75
N MET A 273 -4.22 19.92 15.22
CA MET A 273 -5.46 19.47 15.84
C MET A 273 -5.20 18.89 17.23
N LYS A 274 -6.27 18.61 17.97
CA LYS A 274 -6.15 17.98 19.30
C LYS A 274 -5.38 16.64 19.17
N PRO A 275 -4.47 16.31 20.11
CA PRO A 275 -3.89 14.98 20.22
C PRO A 275 -4.95 13.88 20.17
N GLY A 276 -4.64 12.83 19.42
CA GLY A 276 -5.54 11.73 19.13
C GLY A 276 -6.51 11.96 17.97
N THR A 277 -6.41 13.08 17.26
CA THR A 277 -7.03 13.22 15.93
C THR A 277 -6.24 12.41 14.90
N PHE A 278 -6.92 11.56 14.12
CA PHE A 278 -6.26 10.70 13.13
C PHE A 278 -7.00 10.59 11.80
N VAL A 279 -6.27 10.26 10.74
CA VAL A 279 -6.80 10.03 9.38
C VAL A 279 -6.20 8.74 8.83
N LEU A 280 -7.03 7.96 8.12
CA LEU A 280 -6.61 6.74 7.43
C LEU A 280 -6.30 7.04 5.96
N ARG A 281 -5.20 6.49 5.46
CA ARG A 281 -4.77 6.66 4.06
C ARG A 281 -4.02 5.44 3.52
N PHE A 282 -4.08 5.25 2.21
CA PHE A 282 -3.13 4.39 1.50
C PHE A 282 -1.88 5.21 1.16
N PRO A 283 -0.65 4.73 1.46
CA PRO A 283 0.57 5.45 1.14
C PRO A 283 0.85 5.45 -0.37
N THR A 284 0.98 6.64 -0.96
CA THR A 284 1.24 6.83 -2.40
C THR A 284 2.64 6.36 -2.84
N THR A 285 3.54 6.13 -1.89
CA THR A 285 4.93 5.72 -2.11
C THR A 285 5.15 4.20 -2.04
N ARG A 286 4.07 3.40 -1.98
CA ARG A 286 4.12 1.94 -1.85
C ARG A 286 3.33 1.29 -2.99
N SER A 287 4.04 0.92 -4.05
CA SER A 287 3.47 0.23 -5.21
C SER A 287 3.94 -1.21 -5.28
N TRP A 288 3.17 -2.07 -5.92
CA TRP A 288 3.53 -3.47 -6.15
C TRP A 288 4.91 -3.58 -6.84
N PRO A 289 5.76 -4.54 -6.42
CA PRO A 289 5.54 -5.59 -5.42
C PRO A 289 6.08 -5.24 -4.02
N HIS A 290 6.08 -3.96 -3.62
CA HIS A 290 6.45 -3.60 -2.25
C HIS A 290 5.55 -4.35 -1.24
N PRO A 291 6.08 -4.94 -0.15
CA PRO A 291 5.27 -5.69 0.82
C PRO A 291 4.05 -4.89 1.31
N ASP A 292 4.27 -3.62 1.67
CA ASP A 292 3.20 -2.71 2.13
C ASP A 292 2.29 -2.12 1.03
N ALA A 293 2.37 -2.58 -0.23
CA ALA A 293 1.47 -2.09 -1.27
C ALA A 293 0.02 -2.51 -0.96
N GLY A 294 -0.89 -1.53 -0.94
CA GLY A 294 -2.28 -1.72 -0.50
C GLY A 294 -2.47 -1.74 1.02
N SER A 295 -1.42 -1.51 1.83
CA SER A 295 -1.56 -1.40 3.28
C SER A 295 -2.10 -0.04 3.70
N LEU A 296 -2.77 0.01 4.85
CA LEU A 296 -3.36 1.22 5.39
C LEU A 296 -2.41 1.88 6.41
N VAL A 297 -2.28 3.19 6.35
CA VAL A 297 -1.50 3.99 7.31
C VAL A 297 -2.47 4.86 8.12
N VAL A 298 -2.31 4.85 9.43
CA VAL A 298 -2.91 5.85 10.31
C VAL A 298 -1.92 7.01 10.47
N THR A 299 -2.37 8.22 10.13
CA THR A 299 -1.63 9.45 10.38
C THR A 299 -2.35 10.23 11.47
N TYR A 300 -1.66 10.57 12.56
CA TYR A 300 -2.32 11.11 13.76
C TYR A 300 -1.47 12.15 14.49
N VAL A 301 -2.13 12.97 15.30
CA VAL A 301 -1.46 13.91 16.22
C VAL A 301 -1.16 13.19 17.54
N GLY A 302 0.12 13.05 17.87
CA GLY A 302 0.58 12.41 19.10
C GLY A 302 0.39 13.29 20.34
N SER A 303 0.56 12.69 21.51
CA SER A 303 0.53 13.40 22.81
C SER A 303 1.70 14.39 22.97
N ASP A 304 2.76 14.20 22.19
CA ASP A 304 3.91 15.08 22.03
C ASP A 304 3.64 16.29 21.12
N ASN A 305 2.41 16.43 20.60
CA ASN A 305 2.02 17.43 19.61
C ASN A 305 2.86 17.37 18.33
N SER A 306 3.24 16.17 17.88
CA SER A 306 3.82 15.95 16.55
C SER A 306 2.90 15.05 15.70
N ILE A 307 3.10 15.06 14.38
CA ILE A 307 2.37 14.18 13.47
C ILE A 307 3.15 12.88 13.35
N HIS A 308 2.47 11.76 13.57
CA HIS A 308 3.01 10.42 13.44
C HIS A 308 2.34 9.68 12.30
N HIS A 309 3.08 8.79 11.64
CA HIS A 309 2.58 7.90 10.61
C HIS A 309 2.87 6.46 11.02
N ARG A 310 1.82 5.64 11.15
CA ARG A 310 1.96 4.23 11.53
C ARG A 310 1.26 3.34 10.52
N LEU A 311 1.99 2.36 10.00
CA LEU A 311 1.43 1.30 9.18
C LEU A 311 0.55 0.40 10.05
N LEU A 312 -0.67 0.12 9.58
CA LEU A 312 -1.57 -0.81 10.24
C LEU A 312 -1.25 -2.24 9.82
N SER A 313 -0.98 -3.11 10.78
CA SER A 313 -0.94 -4.55 10.53
C SER A 313 -2.37 -5.07 10.52
N LEU A 314 -2.81 -5.58 9.36
CA LEU A 314 -4.17 -6.09 9.13
C LEU A 314 -4.16 -7.60 8.85
N ASP A 315 -3.23 -8.33 9.48
CA ASP A 315 -3.04 -9.75 9.25
C ASP A 315 -4.32 -10.57 9.40
N VAL A 316 -4.47 -11.54 8.50
CA VAL A 316 -5.69 -12.35 8.27
C VAL A 316 -6.07 -13.20 9.50
N SER A 317 -5.13 -13.45 10.43
CA SER A 317 -5.36 -14.23 11.65
C SER A 317 -6.23 -13.54 12.70
N ASP A 318 -6.43 -12.23 12.61
CA ASP A 318 -7.28 -11.45 13.53
C ASP A 318 -8.78 -11.56 13.20
N ALA A 319 -9.19 -12.63 12.53
CA ALA A 319 -10.59 -12.95 12.24
C ALA A 319 -11.47 -13.09 13.52
N LYS A 320 -10.85 -13.13 14.71
CA LYS A 320 -11.54 -13.23 16.01
C LYS A 320 -11.71 -11.89 16.74
N SER A 321 -11.08 -10.80 16.29
CA SER A 321 -11.05 -9.54 17.03
C SER A 321 -11.85 -8.46 16.31
N GLY A 322 -13.08 -8.21 16.77
CA GLY A 322 -13.86 -6.97 16.56
C GLY A 322 -14.05 -6.49 15.10
N ASN A 323 -14.72 -5.36 14.96
CA ASN A 323 -14.64 -4.55 13.74
C ASN A 323 -13.31 -3.74 13.79
N LEU A 324 -12.85 -3.18 12.67
CA LEU A 324 -11.58 -2.44 12.63
C LEU A 324 -11.71 -1.07 13.30
N GLU A 325 -12.90 -0.48 13.25
CA GLU A 325 -13.28 0.76 13.92
C GLU A 325 -13.02 0.72 15.43
N ASP A 326 -13.53 -0.32 16.11
CA ASP A 326 -13.39 -0.47 17.56
C ASP A 326 -11.95 -0.77 17.94
N LEU A 327 -11.19 -1.49 17.09
CA LEU A 327 -9.77 -1.72 17.31
C LEU A 327 -8.98 -0.41 17.24
N LEU A 328 -9.25 0.43 16.22
CA LEU A 328 -8.61 1.74 16.10
C LEU A 328 -8.93 2.64 17.30
N LEU A 329 -10.17 2.64 17.79
CA LEU A 329 -10.58 3.48 18.93
C LEU A 329 -10.16 2.93 20.30
N LYS A 330 -9.66 1.69 20.38
CA LYS A 330 -9.02 1.16 21.59
C LYS A 330 -7.59 1.64 21.75
N GLU A 331 -6.96 2.13 20.68
CA GLU A 331 -5.60 2.64 20.76
C GLU A 331 -5.56 3.95 21.56
N PRO A 332 -4.70 4.04 22.59
CA PRO A 332 -4.69 5.20 23.48
C PRO A 332 -4.30 6.50 22.76
N GLU A 333 -3.60 6.39 21.63
CA GLU A 333 -3.18 7.53 20.80
C GLU A 333 -4.20 7.91 19.74
N LEU A 334 -5.31 7.17 19.57
CA LEU A 334 -6.32 7.41 18.55
C LEU A 334 -7.68 7.60 19.23
N SER A 335 -8.21 8.81 19.18
CA SER A 335 -9.45 9.16 19.91
C SER A 335 -10.57 9.64 19.01
N GLN A 336 -10.25 10.31 17.90
CA GLN A 336 -11.24 10.88 17.00
C GLN A 336 -10.75 10.93 15.56
N LEU A 337 -11.67 10.68 14.64
CA LEU A 337 -11.39 10.75 13.21
C LEU A 337 -11.33 12.20 12.73
N GLY A 338 -10.24 12.55 12.05
CA GLY A 338 -10.06 13.80 11.33
C GLY A 338 -10.75 13.78 9.97
N ARG A 339 -11.05 14.97 9.44
CA ARG A 339 -11.69 15.15 8.13
C ARG A 339 -10.71 15.81 7.18
N VAL A 340 -10.69 15.35 5.93
CA VAL A 340 -9.91 15.95 4.85
C VAL A 340 -10.87 16.69 3.94
N ASP A 341 -10.82 18.03 3.98
CA ASP A 341 -11.69 18.87 3.15
C ASP A 341 -11.20 18.87 1.70
N ARG A 342 -11.86 18.06 0.87
CA ARG A 342 -11.63 17.99 -0.56
C ARG A 342 -12.67 18.81 -1.29
N LEU A 343 -12.36 20.09 -1.52
CA LEU A 343 -13.21 20.95 -2.34
C LEU A 343 -13.24 20.43 -3.80
N PRO A 344 -14.40 20.49 -4.49
CA PRO A 344 -14.46 20.28 -5.92
C PRO A 344 -13.56 21.27 -6.65
N SER A 345 -12.81 20.81 -7.64
CA SER A 345 -11.90 21.65 -8.45
C SER A 345 -12.62 22.84 -9.10
N SER A 346 -13.94 22.72 -9.32
CA SER A 346 -14.82 23.77 -9.83
C SER A 346 -15.12 24.92 -8.85
N MET A 347 -14.74 24.79 -7.57
CA MET A 347 -15.00 25.79 -6.53
C MET A 347 -13.73 26.48 -6.01
N GLN A 348 -12.57 26.22 -6.61
CA GLN A 348 -11.28 26.82 -6.23
C GLN A 348 -10.89 28.04 -7.10
N SER A 349 -11.83 28.63 -7.85
CA SER A 349 -11.61 29.81 -8.72
C SER A 349 -11.66 31.14 -7.98
#